data_AF-A0A8S2YTK5-F1
#
_entry.id   AF-A0A8S2YTK5-F1
#
_cell.length_a   1.000
_cell.length_b   1.000
_cell.length_c   1.000
_cell.angle_alpha   90.00
_cell.angle_beta   90.00
_cell.angle_gamma   90.00
#
_symmetry.space_group_name_H-M   'P 1'
#
loop_
_entity.id
_entity.type
_entity.pdbx_description
1 polymer ?
#
loop_
_entity_poly.entity_id
_entity_poly.type
_entity_poly.pdbx_seq_one_letter_code
_entity_poly.pdbx_strand_id
1 'polypeptide(L)' 'MNKVLQVNPEDFDCTVQAGVTRNALNSYIRDTGLQFPI' A
#
# COMPACT_ATOMS: atom_id res chain seq x y z
N MET A 1 -6.05 6.11 12.40
CA MET A 1 -6.19 6.72 11.06
C MET A 1 -4.92 6.43 10.31
N ASN A 2 -4.80 5.22 9.79
CA ASN A 2 -3.57 4.66 9.20
C ASN A 2 -3.86 3.28 8.60
N LYS A 3 -5.00 3.15 7.93
CA LYS A 3 -5.40 1.90 7.25
C LYS A 3 -5.21 2.03 5.74
N VAL A 4 -4.92 0.91 5.11
CA VAL A 4 -5.04 0.74 3.65
C VAL A 4 -6.52 0.55 3.33
N LEU A 5 -7.06 1.35 2.42
CA LEU A 5 -8.47 1.32 2.02
C LEU A 5 -8.66 0.40 0.80
N GLN A 6 -7.77 0.49 -0.17
CA GLN A 6 -7.85 -0.27 -1.41
C GLN A 6 -6.44 -0.46 -1.99
N VAL A 7 -6.21 -1.59 -2.65
CA VAL A 7 -4.99 -1.89 -3.41
C VAL A 7 -5.45 -2.40 -4.76
N ASN A 8 -5.00 -1.78 -5.86
CA ASN A 8 -5.31 -2.23 -7.22
C ASN A 8 -4.02 -2.72 -7.88
N PRO A 9 -3.78 -4.05 -7.92
CA PRO A 9 -2.56 -4.61 -8.50
C PRO A 9 -2.44 -4.42 -10.01
N GLU A 10 -3.56 -4.29 -10.71
CA GLU A 10 -3.60 -4.10 -12.16
C GLU A 10 -3.13 -2.70 -12.58
N ASP A 11 -3.48 -1.68 -11.79
CA ASP A 11 -3.17 -0.27 -12.03
C ASP A 11 -1.90 0.20 -11.29
N PHE A 12 -1.27 -0.70 -10.50
CA PHE A 12 -0.12 -0.39 -9.64
C PHE A 12 -0.36 0.79 -8.67
N ASP A 13 -1.58 0.90 -8.13
CA ASP A 13 -1.94 1.95 -7.18
C ASP A 13 -2.56 1.41 -5.88
N CYS A 14 -2.66 2.28 -4.88
CA CYS A 14 -3.37 1.96 -3.65
C CYS A 14 -3.91 3.23 -3.00
N THR A 15 -5.06 3.11 -2.34
CA THR A 15 -5.66 4.18 -1.55
C THR A 15 -5.41 3.92 -0.08
N VAL A 16 -4.81 4.88 0.63
CA VAL A 16 -4.47 4.77 2.05
C VAL A 16 -4.95 5.99 2.83
N GLN A 17 -5.17 5.81 4.13
CA GLN A 17 -5.42 6.94 5.01
C GLN A 17 -4.14 7.74 5.29
N ALA A 18 -4.29 9.04 5.51
CA ALA A 18 -3.19 9.89 5.98
C ALA A 18 -2.57 9.31 7.26
N GLY A 19 -1.25 9.19 7.30
CA GLY A 19 -0.51 8.60 8.43
C GLY A 19 -0.09 7.13 8.23
N VAL A 20 -0.43 6.49 7.10
CA VAL A 20 0.19 5.22 6.71
C VAL A 20 1.65 5.44 6.37
N THR A 21 2.54 4.67 6.99
CA THR A 21 3.97 4.71 6.69
C THR A 21 4.31 3.75 5.55
N ARG A 22 5.40 4.05 4.82
CA ARG A 22 5.90 3.19 3.73
C ARG A 22 6.14 1.75 4.19
N ASN A 23 6.71 1.56 5.38
CA ASN A 23 6.98 0.21 5.90
C ASN A 23 5.70 -0.56 6.19
N ALA A 24 4.67 0.10 6.75
CA ALA A 24 3.38 -0.53 6.99
C ALA A 24 2.67 -0.88 5.67
N LEU A 25 2.71 0.03 4.69
CA LEU A 25 2.14 -0.21 3.37
C LEU A 25 2.85 -1.35 2.65
N ASN A 26 4.18 -1.32 2.54
CA ASN A 26 4.96 -2.40 1.91
C ASN A 26 4.76 -3.74 2.61
N SER A 27 4.61 -3.78 3.94
CA SER A 27 4.29 -5.03 4.63
C SER A 27 2.90 -5.55 4.29
N TYR A 28 1.95 -4.67 3.97
CA TYR A 28 0.58 -5.03 3.62
C TYR A 28 0.45 -5.53 2.17
N ILE A 29 1.19 -4.92 1.24
CA ILE A 29 1.17 -5.31 -0.19
C ILE A 29 2.30 -6.29 -0.56
N ARG A 30 3.11 -6.73 0.42
CA ARG A 30 4.21 -7.67 0.19
C ARG A 30 3.72 -8.97 -0.47
N ASP A 31 2.53 -9.41 -0.06
CA ASP A 31 1.94 -10.67 -0.54
C ASP A 31 1.30 -10.53 -1.92
N THR A 32 1.07 -9.30 -2.41
CA THR A 32 0.52 -9.06 -3.76
C THR A 32 1.60 -8.94 -4.83
N GLY A 33 2.88 -9.01 -4.46
CA GLY A 33 4.02 -8.81 -5.37
C GLY A 33 4.22 -7.36 -5.80
N LEU A 34 3.43 -6.42 -5.25
CA LEU A 34 3.59 -4.99 -5.46
C LEU A 34 4.59 -4.43 -4.45
N GLN A 35 5.40 -3.48 -4.90
CA GLN A 35 6.29 -2.72 -4.04
C GLN A 35 6.22 -1.25 -4.47
N PHE A 36 6.04 -0.34 -3.51
CA PHE A 36 6.19 1.09 -3.79
C PHE A 36 7.69 1.45 -3.83
N PRO A 37 8.23 1.88 -4.99
CA PRO A 37 9.56 2.47 -5.07
C PRO A 37 9.56 3.87 -4.43
N ILE A 38 10.74 4.33 -4.03
CA ILE A 38 10.96 5.66 -3.42
C ILE A 38 10.78 6.75 -4.46
#